data_AF-A0AAV7XNL1-F1
#
_entry.id   AF-A0AAV7XNL1-F1
#
_cell.length_a   1.000
_cell.length_b   1.000
_cell.length_c   1.000
_cell.angle_alpha   90.00
_cell.angle_beta   90.00
_cell.angle_gamma   90.00
#
_symmetry.space_group_name_H-M   'P 1'
#
loop_
_entity.id
_entity.type
_entity.pdbx_description
1 polymer ?
#
loop_
_entity_poly.entity_id
_entity_poly.type
_entity_poly.pdbx_seq_one_letter_code
_entity_poly.pdbx_strand_id
1 'polypeptide(L)'
;MKEGVVVMLGELTSITLSDLDASKLVDGSEVVVATESKKRALIEDVKTTITSKEPWIEEKGRRAKKFRAEWMNEVYFKEWLRPHPTDETYCICIACDIRLRCGKSELEKHASGLKHCRRMDAMKENPNQTATHKLTVHADGSHPQASDHILCEENGTFYVATGDLTGMATGEVESVLSTALLKLAKHLDNNSEVAKKKMQIMEAEHTRRMQILNKELELRTLEVIIRQNELRRMNNCASTRGSNSVELADEEQY
;
A
#
# COMPACT_ATOMS: atom_id res chain seq x y z
N MET A 1 15.38 46.72 23.11
CA MET A 1 16.05 45.57 23.73
C MET A 1 15.81 44.39 22.80
N LYS A 2 16.85 43.89 22.13
CA LYS A 2 16.76 42.85 21.10
C LYS A 2 17.25 41.54 21.73
N GLU A 3 16.35 40.58 21.88
CA GLU A 3 16.69 39.23 22.35
C GLU A 3 17.28 38.44 21.18
N GLY A 4 18.53 37.99 21.36
CA GLY A 4 19.24 37.15 20.40
C GLY A 4 18.90 35.69 20.63
N VAL A 5 18.41 35.02 19.58
CA VAL A 5 18.23 33.57 19.54
C VAL A 5 19.60 32.94 19.27
N VAL A 6 20.16 32.29 20.30
CA VAL A 6 21.38 31.49 20.19
C VAL A 6 21.00 30.11 19.67
N VAL A 7 21.31 29.82 18.41
CA VAL A 7 21.18 28.48 17.83
C VAL A 7 22.46 27.72 18.11
N MET A 8 22.40 26.73 19.02
CA MET A 8 23.47 25.77 19.26
C MET A 8 23.51 24.77 18.09
N LEU A 9 24.43 24.97 17.16
CA LEU A 9 24.77 23.96 16.15
C LEU A 9 25.61 22.88 16.83
N GLY A 10 25.00 21.71 17.02
CA GLY A 10 25.68 20.52 17.53
C GLY A 10 26.78 20.05 16.57
N GLU A 11 27.94 19.80 17.14
CA GLU A 11 29.16 19.35 16.48
C GLU A 11 28.95 17.95 15.88
N LEU A 12 29.10 17.85 14.56
CA LEU A 12 29.25 16.57 13.86
C LEU A 12 30.65 16.03 14.15
N THR A 13 30.74 15.06 15.05
CA THR A 13 31.98 14.33 15.30
C THR A 13 32.33 13.49 14.08
N SER A 14 33.41 13.87 13.40
CA SER A 14 34.08 13.10 12.36
C SER A 14 34.59 11.78 12.92
N ILE A 15 33.96 10.67 12.54
CA ILE A 15 34.44 9.31 12.81
C ILE A 15 35.59 9.02 11.85
N THR A 16 36.82 9.01 12.35
CA THR A 16 38.00 8.56 11.61
C THR A 16 38.07 7.03 11.61
N LEU A 17 38.03 6.44 10.42
CA LEU A 17 38.18 5.01 10.11
C LEU A 17 39.65 4.56 10.23
N SER A 18 40.25 4.69 11.41
CA SER A 18 41.67 4.34 11.62
C SER A 18 41.92 3.15 12.57
N ASP A 19 40.91 2.67 13.29
CA ASP A 19 41.12 1.68 14.38
C ASP A 19 40.49 0.29 14.11
N LEU A 20 40.52 -0.18 12.85
CA LEU A 20 40.27 -1.59 12.57
C LEU A 20 41.59 -2.37 12.67
N ASP A 21 41.86 -2.83 13.89
CA ASP A 21 42.99 -3.68 14.28
C ASP A 21 42.94 -5.05 13.55
N ALA A 22 43.90 -5.27 12.65
CA ALA A 22 44.04 -6.44 11.80
C ALA A 22 44.73 -7.64 12.50
N SER A 23 44.79 -7.67 13.83
CA SER A 23 45.66 -8.61 14.57
C SER A 23 44.97 -9.84 15.15
N LYS A 24 43.86 -10.31 14.55
CA LYS A 24 43.23 -11.60 14.90
C LYS A 24 43.07 -12.53 13.69
N LEU A 25 44.18 -12.80 13.03
CA LEU A 25 44.38 -14.05 12.30
C LEU A 25 44.96 -15.07 13.29
N VAL A 26 44.07 -15.79 13.97
CA VAL A 26 44.47 -17.03 14.66
C VAL A 26 44.15 -18.17 13.71
N ASP A 27 45.25 -18.81 13.32
CA ASP A 27 45.39 -20.07 12.64
C ASP A 27 44.51 -21.16 13.28
N GLY A 28 43.76 -21.85 12.43
CA GLY A 28 42.71 -22.79 12.81
C GLY A 28 42.44 -23.78 11.70
N SER A 29 43.51 -24.43 11.24
CA SER A 29 43.46 -25.67 10.48
C SER A 29 42.75 -26.76 11.28
N GLU A 30 41.45 -26.95 11.05
CA GLU A 30 40.80 -28.24 11.31
C GLU A 30 40.24 -28.79 9.99
N VAL A 31 40.94 -29.83 9.54
CA VAL A 31 40.67 -30.61 8.34
C VAL A 31 39.40 -31.43 8.57
N VAL A 32 38.26 -30.96 8.06
CA VAL A 32 37.06 -31.78 7.97
C VAL A 32 37.01 -32.40 6.57
N VAL A 33 37.47 -33.64 6.50
CA VAL A 33 37.32 -34.53 5.34
C VAL A 33 35.83 -34.86 5.19
N ALA A 34 35.12 -34.06 4.38
CA ALA A 34 33.79 -34.40 3.91
C ALA A 34 33.89 -35.03 2.52
N THR A 35 33.47 -36.29 2.45
CA THR A 35 33.54 -37.17 1.30
C THR A 35 32.67 -36.69 0.13
N GLU A 36 33.33 -36.30 -0.96
CA GLU A 36 32.73 -36.07 -2.27
C GLU A 36 32.33 -37.40 -2.91
N SER A 37 31.07 -37.83 -2.77
CA SER A 37 30.52 -38.93 -3.59
C SER A 37 29.03 -38.85 -3.87
N LYS A 38 28.35 -37.70 -3.66
CA LYS A 38 26.91 -37.63 -3.96
C LYS A 38 26.36 -36.25 -4.30
N LYS A 39 26.99 -35.55 -5.25
CA LYS A 39 26.39 -34.36 -5.93
C LYS A 39 26.72 -34.30 -7.42
N ARG A 40 26.63 -35.44 -8.12
CA ARG A 40 26.76 -35.51 -9.58
C ARG A 40 25.54 -36.22 -10.19
N ALA A 41 24.40 -35.57 -10.09
CA ALA A 41 23.20 -35.78 -10.93
C ALA A 41 22.18 -34.68 -10.58
N LEU A 42 21.99 -33.73 -11.51
CA LEU A 42 20.86 -32.76 -11.63
C LEU A 42 21.30 -31.33 -11.99
N ILE A 43 22.20 -31.12 -12.97
CA ILE A 43 22.24 -29.84 -13.72
C ILE A 43 22.68 -30.11 -15.17
N GLU A 44 21.90 -30.87 -15.93
CA GLU A 44 21.89 -30.79 -17.40
C GLU A 44 20.46 -31.10 -17.85
N ASP A 45 19.61 -30.08 -17.88
CA ASP A 45 18.32 -30.08 -18.62
C ASP A 45 17.67 -28.68 -18.66
N VAL A 46 18.46 -27.59 -18.64
CA VAL A 46 17.93 -26.22 -18.76
C VAL A 46 18.67 -25.46 -19.86
N LYS A 47 18.69 -26.04 -21.07
CA LYS A 47 19.10 -25.30 -22.26
C LYS A 47 18.48 -25.87 -23.52
N THR A 48 17.17 -25.75 -23.67
CA THR A 48 16.52 -25.66 -24.98
C THR A 48 15.08 -25.23 -24.78
N THR A 49 14.78 -24.00 -25.17
CA THR A 49 13.51 -23.47 -25.75
C THR A 49 13.42 -21.98 -25.41
N ILE A 50 14.30 -21.18 -26.01
CA ILE A 50 14.05 -19.76 -26.23
C ILE A 50 13.64 -19.68 -27.70
N THR A 51 12.35 -19.84 -27.95
CA THR A 51 11.69 -19.41 -29.19
C THR A 51 10.20 -19.27 -28.88
N SER A 52 9.75 -18.01 -28.89
CA SER A 52 8.38 -17.57 -29.17
C SER A 52 7.33 -17.54 -28.04
N LYS A 53 6.85 -16.31 -27.83
CA LYS A 53 5.75 -15.82 -26.99
C LYS A 53 6.05 -15.68 -25.50
N GLU A 54 6.05 -14.43 -25.06
CA GLU A 54 5.87 -14.02 -23.67
C GLU A 54 4.88 -14.97 -22.98
N PRO A 55 5.29 -15.60 -21.86
CA PRO A 55 4.33 -16.25 -21.00
C PRO A 55 3.52 -15.12 -20.40
N TRP A 56 2.33 -14.94 -20.96
CA TRP A 56 1.21 -14.31 -20.30
C TRP A 56 1.32 -14.68 -18.83
N ILE A 57 1.49 -13.66 -17.97
CA ILE A 57 1.02 -13.77 -16.61
C ILE A 57 -0.45 -14.13 -16.80
N GLU A 58 -0.76 -15.42 -16.76
CA GLU A 58 -2.11 -15.90 -16.56
C GLU A 58 -2.47 -15.39 -15.18
N GLU A 59 -2.93 -14.15 -15.17
CA GLU A 59 -3.58 -13.51 -14.05
C GLU A 59 -4.70 -14.47 -13.70
N LYS A 60 -4.44 -15.36 -12.72
CA LYS A 60 -5.30 -16.47 -12.32
C LYS A 60 -6.71 -15.95 -12.31
N GLY A 61 -7.44 -16.25 -13.40
CA GLY A 61 -8.66 -15.53 -13.71
C GLY A 61 -9.56 -15.71 -12.52
N ARG A 62 -9.85 -14.63 -11.79
CA ARG A 62 -10.76 -14.70 -10.64
C ARG A 62 -12.05 -15.25 -11.23
N ARG A 63 -12.35 -16.53 -10.95
CA ARG A 63 -13.50 -17.22 -11.53
C ARG A 63 -14.69 -16.30 -11.37
N ALA A 64 -15.27 -15.88 -12.50
CA ALA A 64 -16.39 -14.95 -12.49
C ALA A 64 -17.47 -15.56 -11.60
N LYS A 65 -17.81 -14.85 -10.51
CA LYS A 65 -18.83 -15.34 -9.59
C LYS A 65 -20.18 -15.07 -10.23
N LYS A 66 -21.03 -16.10 -10.24
CA LYS A 66 -22.42 -15.98 -10.68
C LYS A 66 -23.23 -15.23 -9.64
N PHE A 67 -24.27 -14.54 -10.09
CA PHE A 67 -25.27 -13.90 -9.25
C PHE A 67 -25.92 -14.95 -8.34
N ARG A 68 -26.11 -14.60 -7.07
CA ARG A 68 -26.83 -15.45 -6.12
C ARG A 68 -28.14 -14.78 -5.77
N ALA A 69 -29.26 -15.47 -5.99
CA ALA A 69 -30.58 -14.97 -5.64
C ALA A 69 -30.72 -14.66 -4.13
N GLU A 70 -29.95 -15.35 -3.29
CA GLU A 70 -29.85 -15.08 -1.84
C GLU A 70 -29.53 -13.62 -1.52
N TRP A 71 -28.72 -12.95 -2.36
CA TRP A 71 -28.38 -11.54 -2.16
C TRP A 71 -29.61 -10.64 -2.25
N MET A 72 -30.65 -11.00 -3.01
CA MET A 72 -31.90 -10.24 -3.06
C MET A 72 -32.74 -10.36 -1.78
N ASN A 73 -32.43 -11.32 -0.92
CA ASN A 73 -33.10 -11.49 0.37
C ASN A 73 -32.33 -10.79 1.50
N GLU A 74 -31.05 -10.47 1.29
CA GLU A 74 -30.24 -9.74 2.26
C GLU A 74 -30.71 -8.28 2.37
N VAL A 75 -30.93 -7.81 3.60
CA VAL A 75 -31.43 -6.45 3.89
C VAL A 75 -30.55 -5.37 3.26
N TYR A 76 -29.25 -5.63 3.12
CA TYR A 76 -28.28 -4.69 2.57
C TYR A 76 -28.35 -4.51 1.05
N PHE A 77 -28.81 -5.52 0.30
CA PHE A 77 -28.77 -5.51 -1.16
C PHE A 77 -30.16 -5.50 -1.81
N LYS A 78 -31.20 -5.99 -1.11
CA LYS A 78 -32.55 -6.20 -1.66
C LYS A 78 -33.19 -4.97 -2.30
N GLU A 79 -32.90 -3.77 -1.79
CA GLU A 79 -33.60 -2.55 -2.18
C GLU A 79 -33.13 -1.97 -3.52
N TRP A 80 -31.88 -2.25 -3.89
CA TRP A 80 -31.25 -1.61 -5.04
C TRP A 80 -30.61 -2.59 -6.02
N LEU A 81 -30.47 -3.88 -5.68
CA LEU A 81 -29.82 -4.86 -6.54
C LEU A 81 -30.83 -5.64 -7.39
N ARG A 82 -30.60 -5.71 -8.70
CA ARG A 82 -31.40 -6.50 -9.65
C ARG A 82 -30.52 -7.45 -10.48
N PRO A 83 -30.96 -8.67 -10.80
CA PRO A 83 -30.25 -9.53 -11.75
C PRO A 83 -30.25 -8.93 -13.16
N HIS A 84 -29.18 -9.15 -13.92
CA HIS A 84 -29.14 -8.81 -15.33
C HIS A 84 -29.92 -9.86 -16.15
N PRO A 85 -30.75 -9.48 -17.14
CA PRO A 85 -31.63 -10.42 -17.84
C PRO A 85 -30.88 -11.46 -18.69
N THR A 86 -29.70 -11.11 -19.19
CA THR A 86 -28.94 -11.94 -20.14
C THR A 86 -27.71 -12.60 -19.51
N ASP A 87 -27.15 -12.00 -18.46
CA ASP A 87 -25.81 -12.36 -17.97
C ASP A 87 -25.83 -12.65 -16.47
N GLU A 88 -25.66 -13.91 -16.09
CA GLU A 88 -25.61 -14.33 -14.69
C GLU A 88 -24.40 -13.78 -13.92
N THR A 89 -23.35 -13.33 -14.62
CA THR A 89 -22.13 -12.79 -14.00
C THR A 89 -22.22 -11.29 -13.68
N TYR A 90 -23.32 -10.65 -14.08
CA TYR A 90 -23.56 -9.23 -13.85
C TYR A 90 -24.90 -8.97 -13.16
N CYS A 91 -24.93 -7.86 -12.44
CA CYS A 91 -26.12 -7.35 -11.77
C CYS A 91 -26.27 -5.86 -12.10
N ILE A 92 -27.46 -5.33 -11.89
CA ILE A 92 -27.79 -3.93 -12.15
C ILE A 92 -28.12 -3.28 -10.81
N CYS A 93 -27.51 -2.14 -10.54
CA CYS A 93 -27.92 -1.29 -9.42
C CYS A 93 -29.06 -0.39 -9.89
N ILE A 94 -30.26 -0.52 -9.31
CA ILE A 94 -31.45 0.27 -9.65
C ILE A 94 -31.24 1.75 -9.32
N ALA A 95 -30.64 2.05 -8.17
CA ALA A 95 -30.37 3.43 -7.76
C ALA A 95 -29.32 4.12 -8.66
N CYS A 96 -28.33 3.38 -9.13
CA CYS A 96 -27.26 3.92 -9.96
C CYS A 96 -27.50 3.76 -11.48
N ASP A 97 -28.42 2.89 -11.88
CA ASP A 97 -28.62 2.43 -13.25
C ASP A 97 -27.30 2.03 -13.95
N ILE A 98 -26.45 1.26 -13.22
CA ILE A 98 -25.18 0.77 -13.76
C ILE A 98 -25.07 -0.75 -13.64
N ARG A 99 -24.36 -1.34 -14.61
CA ARG A 99 -23.99 -2.76 -14.62
C ARG A 99 -22.75 -3.00 -13.75
N LEU A 100 -22.89 -3.90 -12.78
CA LEU A 100 -21.86 -4.29 -11.83
C LEU A 100 -21.50 -5.76 -12.00
N ARG A 101 -20.25 -6.12 -11.72
CA ARG A 101 -19.81 -7.51 -11.70
C ARG A 101 -20.37 -8.18 -10.44
N CYS A 102 -20.94 -9.37 -10.59
CA CYS A 102 -21.46 -10.14 -9.45
C CYS A 102 -20.31 -10.61 -8.57
N GLY A 103 -20.19 -10.01 -7.39
CA GLY A 103 -19.20 -10.37 -6.38
C GLY A 103 -19.49 -9.61 -5.09
N LYS A 104 -19.50 -10.32 -3.96
CA LYS A 104 -19.88 -9.73 -2.67
C LYS A 104 -19.04 -8.49 -2.34
N SER A 105 -17.72 -8.57 -2.51
CA SER A 105 -16.81 -7.45 -2.25
C SER A 105 -17.05 -6.27 -3.19
N GLU A 106 -17.34 -6.53 -4.47
CA GLU A 106 -17.68 -5.50 -5.45
C GLU A 106 -19.01 -4.80 -5.11
N LEU A 107 -20.00 -5.56 -4.65
CA LEU A 107 -21.29 -5.03 -4.20
C LEU A 107 -21.17 -4.21 -2.92
N GLU A 108 -20.42 -4.69 -1.93
CA GLU A 108 -20.14 -3.96 -0.67
C GLU A 108 -19.39 -2.65 -0.94
N LYS A 109 -18.37 -2.70 -1.82
CA LYS A 109 -17.63 -1.51 -2.25
C LYS A 109 -18.52 -0.52 -3.01
N HIS A 110 -19.48 -1.01 -3.79
CA HIS A 110 -20.44 -0.16 -4.49
C HIS A 110 -21.43 0.49 -3.51
N ALA A 111 -21.98 -0.29 -2.58
CA ALA A 111 -22.94 0.14 -1.57
C ALA A 111 -22.36 1.23 -0.66
N SER A 112 -21.07 1.12 -0.31
CA SER A 112 -20.36 2.12 0.50
C SER A 112 -19.94 3.38 -0.27
N GLY A 113 -20.15 3.41 -1.59
CA GLY A 113 -19.73 4.54 -2.43
C GLY A 113 -20.63 5.77 -2.25
N LEU A 114 -20.03 6.95 -2.08
CA LEU A 114 -20.76 8.22 -1.89
C LEU A 114 -21.81 8.49 -2.98
N LYS A 115 -21.49 8.16 -4.24
CA LYS A 115 -22.42 8.30 -5.37
C LYS A 115 -23.67 7.42 -5.21
N HIS A 116 -23.50 6.22 -4.68
CA HIS A 116 -24.60 5.30 -4.44
C HIS A 116 -25.47 5.81 -3.29
N CYS A 117 -24.88 6.17 -2.14
CA CYS A 117 -25.62 6.71 -0.99
C CYS A 117 -26.50 7.90 -1.38
N ARG A 118 -25.93 8.90 -2.07
CA ARG A 118 -26.68 10.08 -2.52
C ARG A 118 -27.87 9.74 -3.42
N ARG A 119 -27.72 8.74 -4.31
CA ARG A 119 -28.80 8.30 -5.19
C ARG A 119 -29.85 7.48 -4.45
N MET A 120 -29.44 6.69 -3.47
CA MET A 120 -30.36 5.96 -2.59
C MET A 120 -31.22 6.90 -1.76
N ASP A 121 -30.62 7.97 -1.21
CA ASP A 121 -31.34 8.97 -0.43
C ASP A 121 -32.35 9.72 -1.31
N ALA A 122 -31.93 10.16 -2.51
CA ALA A 122 -32.83 10.79 -3.49
C ALA A 122 -33.98 9.85 -3.93
N MET A 123 -33.71 8.56 -4.07
CA MET A 123 -34.72 7.55 -4.45
C MET A 123 -35.76 7.32 -3.34
N LYS A 124 -35.38 7.49 -2.06
CA LYS A 124 -36.31 7.43 -0.92
C LYS A 124 -37.20 8.67 -0.83
N GLU A 125 -36.66 9.84 -1.15
CA GLU A 125 -37.38 11.10 -1.08
C GLU A 125 -38.36 11.27 -2.26
N ASN A 126 -38.07 10.71 -3.43
CA ASN A 126 -38.98 10.76 -4.57
C ASN A 126 -38.94 9.48 -5.43
N PRO A 127 -39.80 8.48 -5.16
CA PRO A 127 -39.77 7.19 -5.86
C PRO A 127 -40.15 7.27 -7.35
N ASN A 128 -40.54 8.45 -7.86
CA ASN A 128 -41.07 8.62 -9.22
C ASN A 128 -40.12 9.31 -10.23
N GLN A 129 -38.84 9.54 -9.87
CA GLN A 129 -37.88 10.26 -10.75
C GLN A 129 -36.79 9.37 -11.40
N THR A 130 -36.88 8.05 -11.30
CA THR A 130 -35.83 7.12 -11.76
C THR A 130 -35.87 6.81 -13.26
N ALA A 131 -36.03 7.80 -14.14
CA ALA A 131 -35.93 7.55 -15.57
C ALA A 131 -35.71 8.82 -16.40
N THR A 132 -34.65 9.60 -16.16
CA THR A 132 -33.98 10.44 -17.19
C THR A 132 -32.95 11.38 -16.55
N HIS A 133 -31.69 10.98 -16.47
CA HIS A 133 -30.60 11.96 -16.48
C HIS A 133 -29.40 11.36 -17.21
N LYS A 134 -29.48 11.41 -18.55
CA LYS A 134 -28.33 11.29 -19.43
C LYS A 134 -27.46 12.53 -19.18
N LEU A 135 -26.23 12.30 -18.72
CA LEU A 135 -25.22 13.33 -18.45
C LEU A 135 -25.03 14.24 -19.68
N THR A 136 -25.64 15.42 -19.67
CA THR A 136 -25.11 16.60 -20.35
C THR A 136 -24.29 17.38 -19.33
N VAL A 137 -22.98 17.34 -19.51
CA VAL A 137 -22.03 18.19 -18.81
C VAL A 137 -22.27 19.62 -19.31
N HIS A 138 -23.11 20.37 -18.61
CA HIS A 138 -23.10 21.83 -18.68
C HIS A 138 -22.43 22.34 -17.41
N ALA A 139 -21.21 22.84 -17.58
CA ALA A 139 -20.61 23.73 -16.62
C ALA A 139 -21.34 25.07 -16.75
N ASP A 140 -22.26 25.36 -15.84
CA ASP A 140 -22.71 26.72 -15.61
C ASP A 140 -23.04 26.89 -14.13
N GLY A 141 -22.38 27.89 -13.54
CA GLY A 141 -22.55 28.27 -12.15
C GLY A 141 -23.94 28.84 -11.95
N SER A 142 -24.71 28.23 -11.06
CA SER A 142 -25.92 28.82 -10.51
C SER A 142 -26.17 28.20 -9.14
N HIS A 143 -25.90 29.03 -8.13
CA HIS A 143 -26.17 28.80 -6.71
C HIS A 143 -27.69 28.71 -6.50
N PRO A 144 -28.24 27.60 -5.98
CA PRO A 144 -29.60 27.58 -5.49
C PRO A 144 -29.64 28.05 -4.04
N GLN A 145 -30.65 28.89 -3.82
CA GLN A 145 -31.03 29.57 -2.60
C GLN A 145 -31.55 28.59 -1.55
N ALA A 146 -31.28 28.93 -0.29
CA ALA A 146 -31.58 28.16 0.91
C ALA A 146 -33.07 27.83 1.11
N SER A 147 -33.35 26.57 1.49
CA SER A 147 -34.27 26.24 2.59
C SER A 147 -34.16 24.75 2.93
N ASP A 148 -34.10 24.48 4.24
CA ASP A 148 -34.29 23.19 4.94
C ASP A 148 -33.06 22.28 5.13
N HIS A 149 -32.19 22.77 6.01
CA HIS A 149 -31.62 22.08 7.19
C HIS A 149 -31.54 20.54 7.16
N ILE A 150 -30.55 20.02 6.43
CA ILE A 150 -29.95 18.71 6.72
C ILE A 150 -28.51 18.98 7.16
N LEU A 151 -28.20 18.59 8.40
CA LEU A 151 -26.87 18.72 9.01
C LEU A 151 -25.88 17.82 8.26
N CYS A 152 -25.27 18.31 7.19
CA CYS A 152 -24.07 17.71 6.63
C CYS A 152 -22.87 18.14 7.49
N GLU A 153 -22.21 17.16 8.11
CA GLU A 153 -20.92 17.28 8.79
C GLU A 153 -19.79 17.55 7.78
N GLU A 154 -19.80 18.69 7.10
CA GLU A 154 -18.66 19.15 6.32
C GLU A 154 -18.04 20.32 7.08
N ASN A 155 -16.82 20.11 7.60
CA ASN A 155 -15.89 21.09 8.22
C ASN A 155 -15.72 21.06 9.75
N GLY A 156 -16.20 20.04 10.46
CA GLY A 156 -15.82 19.81 11.87
C GLY A 156 -16.10 21.00 12.81
N THR A 157 -16.95 21.93 12.38
CA THR A 157 -17.31 23.13 13.14
C THR A 157 -18.69 22.88 13.71
N PHE A 158 -18.74 22.53 14.99
CA PHE A 158 -19.98 22.26 15.71
C PHE A 158 -20.60 23.60 16.15
N TYR A 159 -21.61 24.08 15.43
CA TYR A 159 -22.39 25.23 15.87
C TYR A 159 -23.40 24.77 16.92
N VAL A 160 -23.15 25.10 18.19
CA VAL A 160 -24.15 24.96 19.25
C VAL A 160 -25.16 26.08 19.05
N ALA A 161 -26.35 25.77 18.54
CA ALA A 161 -27.45 26.72 18.47
C ALA A 161 -27.85 27.10 19.91
N THR A 162 -27.48 28.30 20.36
CA THR A 162 -27.93 28.88 21.63
C THR A 162 -29.34 29.45 21.48
N GLY A 163 -30.28 28.65 20.96
CA GLY A 163 -31.68 29.03 20.82
C GLY A 163 -32.37 29.03 22.19
N ASP A 164 -32.77 30.21 22.64
CA ASP A 164 -33.74 30.52 23.70
C ASP A 164 -33.68 29.66 24.99
N LEU A 165 -32.72 29.98 25.86
CA LEU A 165 -32.65 29.50 27.26
C LEU A 165 -33.21 30.49 28.28
N THR A 166 -34.10 31.41 27.88
CA THR A 166 -34.64 32.49 28.73
C THR A 166 -35.59 32.04 29.85
N GLY A 167 -35.74 30.73 30.12
CA GLY A 167 -36.73 30.22 31.09
C GLY A 167 -36.30 29.15 32.10
N MET A 168 -35.04 28.69 32.12
CA MET A 168 -34.64 27.59 33.02
C MET A 168 -33.94 28.07 34.30
N ALA A 169 -34.33 27.50 35.44
CA ALA A 169 -33.77 27.81 36.75
C ALA A 169 -32.24 27.61 36.77
N THR A 170 -31.53 28.54 37.40
CA THR A 170 -30.08 28.74 37.31
C THR A 170 -29.21 27.55 37.76
N GLY A 171 -29.77 26.55 38.43
CA GLY A 171 -29.02 25.39 38.94
C GLY A 171 -28.84 24.22 37.95
N GLU A 172 -29.74 24.00 37.00
CA GLU A 172 -29.63 22.85 36.05
C GLU A 172 -28.70 23.15 34.86
N VAL A 173 -28.57 24.43 34.50
CA VAL A 173 -27.79 24.86 33.34
C VAL A 173 -26.28 24.61 33.52
N GLU A 174 -25.76 24.76 34.75
CA GLU A 174 -24.35 24.49 35.05
C GLU A 174 -23.98 23.00 34.91
N SER A 175 -24.89 22.09 35.25
CA SER A 175 -24.68 20.64 35.15
C SER A 175 -24.59 20.17 33.69
N VAL A 176 -25.48 20.69 32.83
CA VAL A 176 -25.49 20.37 31.40
C VAL A 176 -24.25 20.93 30.72
N LEU A 177 -23.86 22.17 31.05
CA LEU A 177 -22.66 22.80 30.51
C LEU A 177 -21.38 22.06 30.93
N SER A 178 -21.26 21.69 32.22
CA SER A 178 -20.12 20.92 32.74
C SER A 178 -19.99 19.57 32.04
N THR A 179 -21.12 18.87 31.82
CA THR A 179 -21.13 17.58 31.12
C THR A 179 -20.73 17.73 29.65
N ALA A 180 -21.18 18.79 28.98
CA ALA A 180 -20.82 19.08 27.59
C ALA A 180 -19.31 19.40 27.44
N LEU A 181 -18.75 20.21 28.34
CA LEU A 181 -17.32 20.53 28.37
C LEU A 181 -16.46 19.28 28.58
N LEU A 182 -16.87 18.38 29.48
CA LEU A 182 -16.14 17.13 29.72
C LEU A 182 -16.17 16.19 28.52
N LYS A 183 -17.29 16.14 27.77
CA LYS A 183 -17.39 15.37 26.52
C LYS A 183 -16.49 15.95 25.43
N LEU A 184 -16.43 17.27 25.30
CA LEU A 184 -15.54 17.95 24.36
C LEU A 184 -14.06 17.69 24.69
N ALA A 185 -13.67 17.79 25.96
CA ALA A 185 -12.31 17.47 26.41
C ALA A 185 -11.91 16.04 26.04
N LYS A 186 -12.76 15.06 26.34
CA LYS A 186 -12.52 13.64 25.96
C LYS A 186 -12.42 13.45 24.45
N HIS A 187 -13.22 14.17 23.66
CA HIS A 187 -13.16 14.08 22.20
C HIS A 187 -11.85 14.63 21.64
N LEU A 188 -11.34 15.74 22.19
CA LEU A 188 -10.04 16.31 21.82
C LEU A 188 -8.88 15.37 22.18
N ASP A 189 -8.92 14.75 23.36
CA ASP A 189 -7.90 13.77 23.78
C ASP A 189 -7.89 12.55 22.87
N ASN A 190 -9.07 12.00 22.55
CA ASN A 190 -9.18 10.88 21.61
C ASN A 190 -8.65 11.24 20.21
N ASN A 191 -8.94 12.45 19.73
CA ASN A 191 -8.42 12.93 18.44
C ASN A 191 -6.89 13.10 18.48
N SER A 192 -6.33 13.56 19.60
CA SER A 192 -4.89 13.64 19.82
C SER A 192 -4.23 12.26 19.78
N GLU A 193 -4.80 11.26 20.45
CA GLU A 193 -4.31 9.88 20.43
C GLU A 193 -4.41 9.24 19.05
N VAL A 194 -5.49 9.50 18.31
CA VAL A 194 -5.62 9.05 16.92
C VAL A 194 -4.56 9.69 16.04
N ALA A 195 -4.27 10.99 16.22
CA ALA A 195 -3.22 11.68 15.47
C ALA A 195 -1.83 11.10 15.77
N LYS A 196 -1.51 10.85 17.05
CA LYS A 196 -0.25 10.20 17.45
C LYS A 196 -0.09 8.81 16.84
N LYS A 197 -1.14 7.98 16.88
CA LYS A 197 -1.13 6.64 16.27
C LYS A 197 -0.92 6.70 14.76
N LYS A 198 -1.58 7.64 14.08
CA LYS A 198 -1.36 7.85 12.63
C LYS A 198 0.08 8.24 12.32
N MET A 199 0.68 9.11 13.13
CA MET A 199 2.07 9.51 13.00
C MET A 199 3.04 8.34 13.23
N GLN A 200 2.82 7.53 14.26
CA GLN A 200 3.62 6.32 14.53
C GLN A 200 3.53 5.28 13.40
N ILE A 201 2.34 5.09 12.81
CA ILE A 201 2.17 4.18 11.66
C ILE A 201 2.96 4.68 10.46
N MET A 202 2.91 5.97 10.17
CA MET A 202 3.66 6.60 9.08
C MET A 202 5.18 6.45 9.28
N GLU A 203 5.66 6.69 10.50
CA GLU A 203 7.07 6.54 10.86
C GLU A 203 7.55 5.08 10.75
N ALA A 204 6.73 4.13 11.21
CA ALA A 204 7.01 2.70 11.06
C ALA A 204 7.04 2.28 9.58
N GLU A 205 6.14 2.81 8.75
CA GLU A 205 6.14 2.56 7.31
C GLU A 205 7.39 3.15 6.63
N HIS A 206 7.76 4.38 6.99
CA HIS A 206 8.99 5.02 6.49
C HIS A 206 10.23 4.19 6.85
N THR A 207 10.32 3.74 8.10
CA THR A 207 11.41 2.87 8.57
C THR A 207 11.48 1.56 7.78
N ARG A 208 10.34 0.92 7.52
CA ARG A 208 10.30 -0.31 6.70
C ARG A 208 10.79 -0.07 5.27
N ARG A 209 10.39 1.05 4.65
CA ARG A 209 10.86 1.41 3.30
C ARG A 209 12.38 1.61 3.28
N MET A 210 12.93 2.28 4.28
CA MET A 210 14.37 2.46 4.42
C MET A 210 15.11 1.13 4.59
N GLN A 211 14.57 0.20 5.38
CA GLN A 211 15.15 -1.14 5.52
C GLN A 211 15.14 -1.93 4.21
N ILE A 212 14.08 -1.83 3.40
CA ILE A 212 14.02 -2.46 2.07
C ILE A 212 15.11 -1.89 1.17
N LEU A 213 15.23 -0.57 1.08
CA LEU A 213 16.26 0.09 0.27
C LEU A 213 17.68 -0.30 0.71
N ASN A 214 17.92 -0.41 2.02
CA ASN A 214 19.22 -0.84 2.52
C ASN A 214 19.55 -2.28 2.10
N LYS A 215 18.58 -3.20 2.17
CA LYS A 215 18.76 -4.58 1.69
C LYS A 215 18.98 -4.65 0.18
N GLU A 216 18.28 -3.84 -0.60
CA GLU A 216 18.51 -3.74 -2.05
C GLU A 216 19.92 -3.25 -2.37
N LEU A 217 20.43 -2.28 -1.60
CA LEU A 217 21.80 -1.79 -1.74
C LEU A 217 22.84 -2.86 -1.39
N GLU A 218 22.62 -3.63 -0.31
CA GLU A 218 23.46 -4.78 0.06
C GLU A 218 23.48 -5.83 -1.06
N LEU A 219 22.32 -6.17 -1.63
CA LEU A 219 22.22 -7.13 -2.73
C LEU A 219 23.00 -6.65 -3.98
N ARG A 220 22.86 -5.38 -4.37
CA ARG A 220 23.63 -4.81 -5.49
C ARG A 220 25.13 -4.83 -5.22
N THR A 221 25.54 -4.61 -3.97
CA THR A 221 26.95 -4.68 -3.58
C THR A 221 27.49 -6.10 -3.75
N LEU A 222 26.72 -7.11 -3.33
CA LEU A 222 27.09 -8.51 -3.52
C LEU A 222 27.17 -8.90 -5.00
N GLU A 223 26.24 -8.44 -5.83
CA GLU A 223 26.27 -8.68 -7.28
C GLU A 223 27.56 -8.14 -7.93
N VAL A 224 27.98 -6.94 -7.55
CA VAL A 224 29.24 -6.34 -8.02
C VAL A 224 30.44 -7.19 -7.60
N ILE A 225 30.48 -7.62 -6.34
CA ILE A 225 31.56 -8.48 -5.81
C ILE A 225 31.62 -9.82 -6.57
N ILE A 226 30.47 -10.45 -6.80
CA ILE A 226 30.39 -11.72 -7.56
C ILE A 226 30.95 -11.52 -8.97
N ARG A 227 30.48 -10.48 -9.68
CA ARG A 227 30.95 -10.17 -11.04
C ARG A 227 32.44 -9.87 -11.08
N GLN A 228 32.98 -9.18 -10.08
CA GLN A 228 34.41 -8.90 -10.00
C GLN A 228 35.24 -10.17 -9.76
N ASN A 229 34.73 -11.09 -8.94
CA ASN A 229 35.37 -12.39 -8.72
C ASN A 229 35.34 -13.27 -9.98
N GLU A 230 34.26 -13.25 -10.75
CA GLU A 230 34.17 -13.93 -12.05
C GLU A 230 35.20 -13.38 -13.05
N LEU A 231 35.32 -12.06 -13.15
CA LEU A 231 36.34 -11.41 -13.97
C LEU A 231 37.76 -11.81 -13.53
N ARG A 232 38.03 -11.85 -12.22
CA ARG A 232 39.31 -12.28 -11.68
C ARG A 232 39.61 -13.75 -12.03
N ARG A 233 38.62 -14.64 -11.94
CA ARG A 233 38.76 -16.05 -12.34
C ARG A 233 39.08 -16.19 -13.83
N MET A 234 38.37 -15.47 -14.70
CA MET A 234 38.62 -15.48 -16.13
C MET A 234 40.03 -14.98 -16.47
N ASN A 235 40.50 -13.91 -15.80
CA ASN A 235 41.84 -13.39 -16.01
C ASN A 235 42.93 -14.40 -15.59
N ASN A 236 42.75 -15.06 -14.45
CA ASN A 236 43.69 -16.09 -13.98
C ASN A 236 43.78 -17.29 -14.94
N CYS A 237 42.65 -17.71 -15.54
CA CYS A 237 42.64 -18.78 -16.54
C CYS A 237 43.32 -18.37 -17.86
N ALA A 238 43.30 -17.09 -18.23
CA ALA A 238 43.99 -16.59 -19.41
C ALA A 238 45.52 -16.59 -19.23
N SER A 239 46.01 -16.20 -18.04
CA SER A 239 47.45 -16.14 -17.74
C SER A 239 48.14 -17.52 -17.76
N THR A 240 47.47 -18.59 -17.34
CA THR A 240 48.10 -19.93 -17.31
C THR A 240 48.26 -20.59 -18.67
N ARG A 241 47.49 -20.18 -19.69
CA ARG A 241 47.63 -20.71 -21.06
C ARG A 241 48.83 -20.13 -21.82
N GLY A 242 49.33 -18.96 -21.43
CA GLY A 242 50.47 -18.32 -22.10
C GLY A 242 51.82 -18.98 -21.79
N SER A 243 51.95 -19.68 -20.65
CA SER A 243 53.25 -20.15 -20.16
C SER A 243 53.61 -21.58 -20.60
N ASN A 244 52.66 -22.40 -21.08
CA ASN A 244 52.92 -23.80 -21.45
C ASN A 244 53.21 -24.02 -22.94
N SER A 245 53.32 -22.97 -23.75
CA SER A 245 53.48 -23.11 -25.21
C SER A 245 54.93 -23.04 -25.71
N VAL A 246 55.94 -22.95 -24.84
CA VAL A 246 57.35 -22.72 -25.24
C VAL A 246 58.24 -23.97 -25.10
N GLU A 247 57.75 -25.08 -24.53
CA GLU A 247 58.62 -26.22 -24.14
C GLU A 247 58.53 -27.47 -25.05
N LEU A 248 57.98 -27.36 -26.27
CA LEU A 248 57.77 -28.52 -27.17
C LEU A 248 58.56 -28.46 -28.49
N ALA A 249 59.61 -27.63 -28.60
CA ALA A 249 60.33 -27.44 -29.87
C ALA A 249 61.70 -28.15 -29.99
N ASP A 250 62.22 -28.81 -28.95
CA ASP A 250 63.63 -29.26 -28.94
C ASP A 250 63.88 -30.79 -28.96
N GLU A 251 62.87 -31.63 -29.26
CA GLU A 251 63.02 -33.11 -29.21
C GLU A 251 62.95 -33.83 -30.57
N GLU A 252 63.32 -33.17 -31.67
CA GLU A 252 63.40 -33.78 -33.02
C GLU A 252 64.81 -33.66 -33.64
N GLN A 253 65.85 -34.07 -32.91
CA GLN A 253 67.18 -34.34 -33.47
C GLN A 253 67.84 -35.53 -32.76
N TYR A 254 67.47 -36.76 -33.12
CA TYR A 254 68.33 -37.94 -32.97
C TYR A 254 67.99 -39.03 -33.99
#